data_AF-A0AAD6ZRF4-F1
#
_entry.id   AF-A0AAD6ZRF4-F1
#
_cell.length_a   1.000
_cell.length_b   1.000
_cell.length_c   1.000
_cell.angle_alpha   90.00
_cell.angle_beta   90.00
_cell.angle_gamma   90.00
#
_symmetry.space_group_name_H-M   'P 1'
#
loop_
_entity.id
_entity.type
_entity.pdbx_description
1 polymer ?
#
loop_
_entity_poly.entity_id
_entity_poly.type
_entity_poly.pdbx_seq_one_letter_code
_entity_poly.pdbx_strand_id
1 'polypeptide(L)'
;MSTDCPILVWMLSLNREYTKEEYDACHKVVDDCVHHLKIPYDPPNADSFRQVMTHMLPLLMMRHRRIPRAKWRDCQTANGKHWIEQTPDDMPPEKFLHSMIGYHLAFETSLCGMAMTQGIQRKVINIGLGIKLVAVEPRGVSVKTYTESMAHKLTPVERALITPDLGDEVVLRRLCTLLALKAAYIKAIGQPAGFDWARLEFDIPREAARGDGHPLQGWEFRIFRASLGVARRDLLVEEHYQCVCAFFRGTKESTFVWHDSAKDLESWVQFINIDQMVKVIPKLTA
;
A
#
# COMPACT_ATOMS: atom_id res chain seq x y z
N MET A 1 0.97 -27.71 8.56
CA MET A 1 2.14 -26.83 8.71
C MET A 1 1.91 -25.62 7.83
N SER A 2 1.70 -24.44 8.40
CA SER A 2 1.54 -23.21 7.61
C SER A 2 2.86 -22.90 6.95
N THR A 3 2.95 -23.13 5.64
CA THR A 3 3.94 -22.46 4.82
C THR A 3 3.53 -20.99 4.79
N ASP A 4 4.05 -20.23 5.75
CA ASP A 4 3.81 -18.78 5.83
C ASP A 4 4.23 -18.17 4.49
N CYS A 5 3.25 -17.61 3.79
CA CYS A 5 3.50 -16.89 2.55
C CYS A 5 4.29 -15.63 2.94
N PRO A 6 5.57 -15.50 2.53
CA PRO A 6 6.43 -14.41 2.98
C PRO A 6 5.80 -13.08 2.59
N ILE A 7 5.93 -12.10 3.45
CA ILE A 7 5.43 -10.74 3.24
C ILE A 7 6.62 -9.85 2.94
N LEU A 8 6.46 -9.01 1.93
CA LEU A 8 7.39 -7.93 1.65
C LEU A 8 6.57 -6.69 1.31
N VAL A 9 7.03 -5.52 1.75
CA VAL A 9 6.43 -4.24 1.45
C VAL A 9 7.51 -3.30 0.97
N TRP A 10 7.28 -2.65 -0.15
CA TRP A 10 8.19 -1.67 -0.71
C TRP A 10 7.57 -0.30 -0.63
N MET A 11 8.26 0.65 -0.01
CA MET A 11 7.83 2.02 0.17
C MET A 11 8.77 2.93 -0.59
N LEU A 12 8.24 3.70 -1.53
CA LEU A 12 8.98 4.64 -2.36
C LEU A 12 8.64 6.06 -1.95
N SER A 13 9.66 6.78 -1.48
CA SER A 13 9.57 8.20 -1.14
C SER A 13 9.79 9.09 -2.37
N LEU A 14 8.84 9.98 -2.62
CA LEU A 14 8.95 11.11 -3.55
C LEU A 14 9.43 12.33 -2.77
N ASN A 15 10.66 12.24 -2.28
CA ASN A 15 11.26 13.18 -1.32
C ASN A 15 11.82 14.47 -1.96
N ARG A 16 11.62 14.66 -3.26
CA ARG A 16 11.93 15.90 -3.99
C ARG A 16 11.01 16.04 -5.20
N GLU A 17 11.03 17.21 -5.81
CA GLU A 17 10.37 17.44 -7.11
C GLU A 17 11.05 16.62 -8.21
N TYR A 18 10.24 16.15 -9.15
CA TYR A 18 10.69 15.43 -10.34
C TYR A 18 10.86 16.38 -11.52
N THR A 19 11.76 16.06 -12.42
CA THR A 19 11.93 16.77 -13.69
C THR A 19 11.02 16.18 -14.78
N LYS A 20 10.79 16.93 -15.85
CA LYS A 20 10.01 16.43 -16.98
C LYS A 20 10.70 15.24 -17.65
N GLU A 21 12.03 15.27 -17.73
CA GLU A 21 12.85 14.22 -18.32
C GLU A 21 12.73 12.91 -17.52
N GLU A 22 12.70 13.00 -16.19
CA GLU A 22 12.43 11.85 -15.33
C GLU A 22 11.01 11.32 -15.50
N TYR A 23 10.01 12.22 -15.59
CA TYR A 23 8.63 11.83 -15.89
C TYR A 23 8.55 11.06 -17.22
N ASP A 24 9.13 11.60 -18.29
CA ASP A 24 9.10 11.02 -19.63
C ASP A 24 9.75 9.63 -19.64
N ALA A 25 10.89 9.49 -18.97
CA ALA A 25 11.60 8.22 -18.87
C ALA A 25 10.79 7.16 -18.09
N CYS A 26 10.22 7.54 -16.94
CA CYS A 26 9.38 6.65 -16.13
C CYS A 26 8.09 6.26 -16.85
N HIS A 27 7.40 7.24 -17.46
CA HIS A 27 6.15 7.02 -18.19
C HIS A 27 6.37 6.05 -19.36
N LYS A 28 7.45 6.24 -20.12
CA LYS A 28 7.84 5.33 -21.20
C LYS A 28 8.04 3.89 -20.71
N VAL A 29 8.71 3.68 -19.58
CA VAL A 29 8.88 2.32 -19.02
C VAL A 29 7.53 1.68 -18.70
N VAL A 30 6.61 2.43 -18.09
CA VAL A 30 5.28 1.92 -17.76
C VAL A 30 4.50 1.58 -19.03
N ASP A 31 4.51 2.45 -20.03
CA ASP A 31 3.83 2.21 -21.32
C ASP A 31 4.40 0.96 -22.04
N ASP A 32 5.73 0.82 -22.05
CA ASP A 32 6.43 -0.30 -22.68
C ASP A 32 6.25 -1.63 -21.91
N CYS A 33 6.06 -1.61 -20.59
CA CYS A 33 6.14 -2.82 -19.75
C CYS A 33 4.83 -3.23 -19.05
N VAL A 34 3.87 -2.32 -18.86
CA VAL A 34 2.68 -2.48 -18.02
C VAL A 34 1.40 -2.33 -18.87
N HIS A 35 1.18 -3.27 -19.79
CA HIS A 35 0.15 -3.15 -20.83
C HIS A 35 -1.31 -3.15 -20.35
N HIS A 36 -1.58 -3.58 -19.11
CA HIS A 36 -2.95 -3.60 -18.57
C HIS A 36 -3.42 -2.21 -18.11
N LEU A 37 -2.51 -1.24 -18.02
CA LEU A 37 -2.79 0.10 -17.53
C LEU A 37 -2.44 1.13 -18.61
N LYS A 38 -3.30 2.14 -18.76
CA LYS A 38 -3.01 3.33 -19.55
C LYS A 38 -3.05 4.54 -18.65
N ILE A 39 -1.89 5.13 -18.39
CA ILE A 39 -1.77 6.38 -17.62
C ILE A 39 -1.70 7.53 -18.61
N PRO A 40 -2.64 8.49 -18.58
CA PRO A 40 -2.56 9.69 -19.41
C PRO A 40 -1.23 10.43 -19.18
N TYR A 41 -0.56 10.78 -20.27
CA TYR A 41 0.65 11.60 -20.24
C TYR A 41 0.28 13.02 -19.78
N ASP A 42 0.70 13.38 -18.58
CA ASP A 42 0.39 14.66 -17.94
C ASP A 42 1.51 15.06 -16.95
N PRO A 43 2.68 15.50 -17.45
CA PRO A 43 3.85 15.80 -16.61
C PRO A 43 3.60 16.85 -15.50
N PRO A 44 2.82 17.93 -15.70
CA PRO A 44 2.53 18.91 -14.64
C PRO A 44 1.73 18.34 -13.47
N ASN A 45 1.05 17.20 -13.67
CA ASN A 45 0.20 16.60 -12.67
C ASN A 45 0.95 15.58 -11.79
N ALA A 46 1.19 15.96 -10.54
CA ALA A 46 1.88 15.13 -9.57
C ALA A 46 1.18 13.78 -9.31
N ASP A 47 -0.15 13.68 -9.44
CA ASP A 47 -0.86 12.40 -9.31
C ASP A 47 -0.57 11.46 -10.48
N SER A 48 -0.41 12.00 -11.69
CA SER A 48 0.03 11.21 -12.83
C SER A 48 1.42 10.62 -12.58
N PHE A 49 2.36 11.42 -12.05
CA PHE A 49 3.69 10.90 -11.70
C PHE A 49 3.66 9.86 -10.57
N ARG A 50 2.86 10.07 -9.51
CA ARG A 50 2.66 9.07 -8.44
C ARG A 50 2.15 7.76 -9.01
N GLN A 51 1.19 7.80 -9.92
CA GLN A 51 0.68 6.60 -10.59
C GLN A 51 1.79 5.90 -11.36
N VAL A 52 2.55 6.62 -12.19
CA VAL A 52 3.69 6.07 -12.95
C VAL A 52 4.69 5.39 -12.00
N MET A 53 5.17 6.12 -10.98
CA MET A 53 6.17 5.63 -10.04
C MET A 53 5.70 4.40 -9.25
N THR A 54 4.42 4.38 -8.85
CA THR A 54 3.85 3.25 -8.12
C THR A 54 3.79 2.00 -9.00
N HIS A 55 3.44 2.13 -10.29
CA HIS A 55 3.38 1.00 -11.22
C HIS A 55 4.74 0.50 -11.70
N MET A 56 5.82 1.21 -11.41
CA MET A 56 7.19 0.71 -11.60
C MET A 56 7.64 -0.24 -10.47
N LEU A 57 6.97 -0.24 -9.31
CA LEU A 57 7.38 -1.08 -8.16
C LEU A 57 7.39 -2.59 -8.48
N PRO A 58 6.39 -3.18 -9.16
CA PRO A 58 6.44 -4.58 -9.56
C PRO A 58 7.62 -4.90 -10.49
N LEU A 59 7.94 -4.00 -11.43
CA LEU A 59 9.07 -4.15 -12.34
C LEU A 59 10.39 -4.19 -11.56
N LEU A 60 10.57 -3.24 -10.64
CA LEU A 60 11.77 -3.17 -9.80
C LEU A 60 11.91 -4.40 -8.91
N MET A 61 10.81 -4.90 -8.34
CA MET A 61 10.80 -6.12 -7.54
C MET A 61 11.24 -7.35 -8.34
N MET A 62 10.68 -7.55 -9.53
CA MET A 62 11.06 -8.69 -10.38
C MET A 62 12.53 -8.58 -10.82
N ARG A 63 13.00 -7.37 -11.12
CA ARG A 63 14.41 -7.11 -11.40
C ARG A 63 15.30 -7.42 -10.19
N HIS A 64 14.92 -7.02 -8.99
CA HIS A 64 15.65 -7.31 -7.76
C HIS A 64 15.74 -8.82 -7.48
N ARG A 65 14.67 -9.55 -7.80
CA ARG A 65 14.62 -11.03 -7.78
C ARG A 65 15.38 -11.70 -8.94
N ARG A 66 15.99 -10.91 -9.84
CA ARG A 66 16.72 -11.37 -11.04
C ARG A 66 15.86 -12.19 -12.01
N ILE A 67 14.57 -11.89 -12.09
CA ILE A 67 13.64 -12.53 -13.03
C ILE A 67 13.45 -11.59 -14.23
N PRO A 68 13.90 -11.98 -15.45
CA PRO A 68 13.78 -11.14 -16.65
C PRO A 68 12.33 -10.83 -17.00
N ARG A 69 12.05 -9.68 -17.64
CA ARG A 69 10.68 -9.27 -17.99
C ARG A 69 9.91 -10.30 -18.82
N ALA A 70 10.60 -11.01 -19.72
CA ALA A 70 10.01 -12.04 -20.58
C ALA A 70 9.57 -13.32 -19.83
N LYS A 71 10.06 -13.53 -18.58
CA LYS A 71 9.82 -14.74 -17.79
C LYS A 71 8.69 -14.56 -16.77
N TRP A 72 7.87 -13.52 -16.90
CA TRP A 72 6.68 -13.35 -16.08
C TRP A 72 5.60 -12.51 -16.75
N ARG A 73 4.38 -12.67 -16.25
CA ARG A 73 3.21 -11.88 -16.66
C ARG A 73 2.47 -11.37 -15.44
N ASP A 74 1.87 -10.21 -15.61
CA ASP A 74 0.90 -9.67 -14.68
C ASP A 74 -0.48 -10.18 -15.04
N CYS A 75 -1.24 -10.62 -14.05
CA CYS A 75 -2.56 -11.16 -14.20
C CYS A 75 -3.52 -10.45 -13.26
N GLN A 76 -4.79 -10.37 -13.66
CA GLN A 76 -5.80 -9.60 -12.96
C GLN A 76 -7.09 -10.41 -12.78
N THR A 77 -7.71 -10.29 -11.62
CA THR A 77 -9.03 -10.87 -11.33
C THR A 77 -10.14 -9.95 -11.87
N ALA A 78 -11.38 -10.44 -11.91
CA ALA A 78 -12.54 -9.64 -12.32
C ALA A 78 -12.77 -8.38 -11.43
N ASN A 79 -12.32 -8.40 -10.18
CA ASN A 79 -12.38 -7.26 -9.26
C ASN A 79 -11.07 -6.46 -9.17
N GLY A 80 -10.17 -6.60 -10.16
CA GLY A 80 -8.97 -5.76 -10.27
C GLY A 80 -7.81 -6.13 -9.34
N LYS A 81 -7.82 -7.32 -8.73
CA LYS A 81 -6.71 -7.81 -7.90
C LYS A 81 -5.62 -8.39 -8.79
N HIS A 82 -4.37 -8.01 -8.51
CA HIS A 82 -3.22 -8.39 -9.33
C HIS A 82 -2.40 -9.52 -8.70
N TRP A 83 -1.86 -10.38 -9.56
CA TRP A 83 -0.79 -11.30 -9.22
C TRP A 83 0.14 -11.50 -10.39
N ILE A 84 1.39 -11.85 -10.08
CA ILE A 84 2.42 -12.17 -11.05
C ILE A 84 2.59 -13.67 -11.14
N GLU A 85 2.59 -14.18 -12.36
CA GLU A 85 2.93 -15.56 -12.69
C GLU A 85 4.28 -15.58 -13.40
N GLN A 86 5.18 -16.44 -12.92
CA GLN A 86 6.47 -16.69 -13.58
C GLN A 86 6.29 -17.78 -14.64
N THR A 87 7.10 -17.81 -15.69
CA THR A 87 7.06 -18.91 -16.68
C THR A 87 7.55 -20.21 -16.05
N PRO A 88 6.92 -21.36 -16.36
CA PRO A 88 7.23 -22.64 -15.72
C PRO A 88 8.54 -23.29 -16.19
N ASP A 89 9.14 -22.81 -17.29
CA ASP A 89 10.24 -23.48 -18.02
C ASP A 89 11.42 -23.93 -17.15
N ASP A 90 11.67 -23.24 -16.04
CA ASP A 90 12.82 -23.44 -15.16
C ASP A 90 12.41 -23.90 -13.74
N MET A 91 11.15 -24.29 -13.54
CA MET A 91 10.59 -24.56 -12.20
C MET A 91 9.82 -25.89 -12.10
N PRO A 92 10.10 -26.74 -11.09
CA PRO A 92 9.29 -27.90 -10.79
C PRO A 92 7.81 -27.53 -10.57
N PRO A 93 6.83 -28.37 -10.98
CA PRO A 93 5.40 -28.05 -10.88
C PRO A 93 4.94 -27.65 -9.47
N GLU A 94 5.47 -28.31 -8.44
CA GLU A 94 5.15 -28.00 -7.03
C GLU A 94 5.62 -26.59 -6.64
N LYS A 95 6.82 -26.19 -7.09
CA LYS A 95 7.36 -24.85 -6.83
C LYS A 95 6.60 -23.80 -7.63
N PHE A 96 6.22 -24.12 -8.87
CA PHE A 96 5.44 -23.22 -9.73
C PHE A 96 4.13 -22.81 -9.07
N LEU A 97 3.39 -23.76 -8.52
CA LEU A 97 2.13 -23.47 -7.81
C LEU A 97 2.30 -22.50 -6.63
N HIS A 98 3.46 -22.52 -5.97
CA HIS A 98 3.79 -21.65 -4.83
C HIS A 98 4.62 -20.42 -5.22
N SER A 99 4.84 -20.18 -6.52
CA SER A 99 5.68 -19.08 -7.03
C SER A 99 4.91 -17.81 -7.34
N MET A 100 3.58 -17.85 -7.24
CA MET A 100 2.73 -16.71 -7.58
C MET A 100 2.94 -15.58 -6.57
N ILE A 101 3.05 -14.36 -7.07
CA ILE A 101 3.26 -13.17 -6.23
C ILE A 101 2.05 -12.29 -6.37
N GLY A 102 1.20 -12.27 -5.35
CA GLY A 102 0.12 -11.30 -5.28
C GLY A 102 0.65 -9.98 -4.75
N TYR A 103 0.11 -8.88 -5.25
CA TYR A 103 0.53 -7.56 -4.81
C TYR A 103 -0.61 -6.54 -4.86
N HIS A 104 -0.42 -5.44 -4.13
CA HIS A 104 -1.30 -4.29 -4.19
C HIS A 104 -0.50 -2.99 -4.11
N LEU A 105 -0.89 -2.03 -4.94
CA LEU A 105 -0.26 -0.74 -5.07
C LEU A 105 -1.11 0.34 -4.41
N ALA A 106 -0.47 1.27 -3.72
CA ALA A 106 -1.12 2.45 -3.18
C ALA A 106 -0.15 3.63 -3.15
N PHE A 107 -0.66 4.83 -3.22
CA PHE A 107 0.11 6.03 -2.92
C PHE A 107 -0.73 7.03 -2.13
N GLU A 108 -0.06 7.90 -1.40
CA GLU A 108 -0.62 9.05 -0.70
C GLU A 108 0.45 10.15 -0.69
N THR A 109 0.15 11.33 -1.23
CA THR A 109 1.04 12.50 -1.26
C THR A 109 2.47 12.13 -1.71
N SER A 110 3.47 12.12 -0.84
CA SER A 110 4.87 11.88 -1.22
C SER A 110 5.32 10.42 -0.99
N LEU A 111 4.39 9.50 -0.75
CA LEU A 111 4.68 8.11 -0.46
C LEU A 111 3.92 7.18 -1.41
N CYS A 112 4.66 6.41 -2.19
CA CYS A 112 4.17 5.30 -2.99
C CYS A 112 4.49 3.98 -2.27
N GLY A 113 3.69 2.95 -2.48
CA GLY A 113 3.87 1.68 -1.79
C GLY A 113 3.33 0.48 -2.56
N MET A 114 3.98 -0.66 -2.34
CA MET A 114 3.57 -1.97 -2.82
C MET A 114 3.62 -2.97 -1.67
N ALA A 115 2.49 -3.57 -1.33
CA ALA A 115 2.43 -4.73 -0.45
C ALA A 115 2.37 -5.99 -1.30
N MET A 116 3.11 -7.04 -0.94
CA MET A 116 3.17 -8.28 -1.70
C MET A 116 3.30 -9.50 -0.80
N THR A 117 2.83 -10.64 -1.31
CA THR A 117 3.10 -11.95 -0.71
C THR A 117 3.23 -13.03 -1.78
N GLN A 118 3.96 -14.10 -1.46
CA GLN A 118 4.22 -15.19 -2.40
C GLN A 118 3.60 -16.50 -1.92
N GLY A 119 2.99 -17.26 -2.84
CA GLY A 119 2.35 -18.54 -2.53
C GLY A 119 1.46 -19.03 -3.66
N ILE A 120 0.43 -19.79 -3.31
CA ILE A 120 -0.61 -20.20 -4.27
C ILE A 120 -1.53 -19.02 -4.60
N GLN A 121 -1.99 -18.93 -5.85
CA GLN A 121 -2.80 -17.80 -6.35
C GLN A 121 -3.91 -17.37 -5.38
N ARG A 122 -4.76 -18.30 -4.93
CA ARG A 122 -5.87 -18.01 -4.01
C ARG A 122 -5.46 -17.45 -2.64
N LYS A 123 -4.21 -17.63 -2.22
CA LYS A 123 -3.66 -17.12 -0.96
C LYS A 123 -2.92 -15.78 -1.11
N VAL A 124 -2.69 -15.33 -2.34
CA VAL A 124 -1.91 -14.10 -2.59
C VAL A 124 -2.73 -12.98 -3.22
N ILE A 125 -3.91 -13.25 -3.78
CA ILE A 125 -4.72 -12.19 -4.42
C ILE A 125 -5.36 -11.22 -3.41
N ASN A 126 -5.64 -11.66 -2.18
CA ASN A 126 -6.33 -10.89 -1.16
C ASN A 126 -5.34 -10.09 -0.29
N ILE A 127 -4.78 -9.03 -0.87
CA ILE A 127 -3.81 -8.12 -0.24
C ILE A 127 -4.25 -6.69 -0.43
N GLY A 128 -4.15 -5.84 0.59
CA GLY A 128 -4.39 -4.41 0.43
C GLY A 128 -3.41 -3.57 1.23
N LEU A 129 -3.16 -2.36 0.73
CA LEU A 129 -2.28 -1.37 1.34
C LEU A 129 -3.04 -0.06 1.55
N GLY A 130 -3.21 0.31 2.81
CA GLY A 130 -3.70 1.61 3.25
C GLY A 130 -2.54 2.50 3.63
N ILE A 131 -2.52 3.73 3.12
CA ILE A 131 -1.54 4.76 3.45
C ILE A 131 -2.35 6.02 3.76
N LYS A 132 -2.06 6.68 4.89
CA LYS A 132 -2.67 7.95 5.27
C LYS A 132 -1.60 8.90 5.79
N LEU A 133 -1.53 10.10 5.20
CA LEU A 133 -0.74 11.19 5.74
C LEU A 133 -1.35 11.60 7.10
N VAL A 134 -0.52 11.75 8.12
CA VAL A 134 -0.91 12.23 9.44
C VAL A 134 -0.88 13.77 9.41
N ALA A 135 -1.85 14.34 8.70
CA ALA A 135 -2.05 15.78 8.58
C ALA A 135 -3.54 16.07 8.37
N VAL A 136 -3.93 17.30 8.69
CA VAL A 136 -5.26 17.83 8.37
C VAL A 136 -5.30 18.30 6.92
N GLU A 137 -6.39 18.00 6.22
CA GLU A 137 -6.63 18.46 4.85
C GLU A 137 -8.05 19.03 4.72
N PRO A 138 -8.23 20.25 4.18
CA PRO A 138 -7.21 21.20 3.71
C PRO A 138 -6.38 21.82 4.85
N ARG A 139 -5.20 22.37 4.50
CA ARG A 139 -4.30 23.04 5.46
C ARG A 139 -5.01 24.20 6.16
N GLY A 140 -4.75 24.36 7.46
CA GLY A 140 -5.34 25.42 8.29
C GLY A 140 -6.66 25.06 8.96
N VAL A 141 -7.23 23.87 8.67
CA VAL A 141 -8.40 23.34 9.37
C VAL A 141 -8.00 22.74 10.72
N SER A 142 -8.85 22.88 11.74
CA SER A 142 -8.62 22.25 13.06
C SER A 142 -8.77 20.72 12.99
N VAL A 143 -8.07 19.99 13.87
CA VAL A 143 -8.22 18.52 13.95
C VAL A 143 -9.65 18.12 14.27
N LYS A 144 -10.36 18.89 15.11
CA LYS A 144 -11.77 18.67 15.42
C LYS A 144 -12.62 18.71 14.15
N THR A 145 -12.52 19.79 13.36
CA THR A 145 -13.30 19.94 12.12
C THR A 145 -12.94 18.86 11.09
N TYR A 146 -11.66 18.51 10.98
CA TYR A 146 -11.23 17.44 10.09
C TYR A 146 -11.83 16.08 10.52
N THR A 147 -11.79 15.76 11.82
CA THR A 147 -12.41 14.56 12.38
C THR A 147 -13.91 14.50 12.14
N GLU A 148 -14.62 15.62 12.36
CA GLU A 148 -16.05 15.74 12.08
C GLU A 148 -16.37 15.48 10.60
N SER A 149 -15.54 15.98 9.67
CA SER A 149 -15.71 15.72 8.24
C SER A 149 -15.56 14.24 7.87
N MET A 150 -14.78 13.47 8.65
CA MET A 150 -14.55 12.05 8.45
C MET A 150 -15.54 11.16 9.21
N ALA A 151 -16.44 11.72 10.03
CA ALA A 151 -17.33 10.96 10.92
C ALA A 151 -18.23 9.95 10.19
N HIS A 152 -18.62 10.25 8.95
CA HIS A 152 -19.43 9.37 8.10
C HIS A 152 -18.71 8.08 7.68
N LYS A 153 -17.37 8.02 7.80
CA LYS A 153 -16.58 6.81 7.50
C LYS A 153 -16.38 5.91 8.71
N LEU A 154 -16.82 6.35 9.89
CA LEU A 154 -16.51 5.73 11.17
C LEU A 154 -17.76 5.11 11.82
N THR A 155 -17.58 4.05 12.59
CA THR A 155 -18.64 3.48 13.42
C THR A 155 -18.74 4.20 14.77
N PRO A 156 -19.81 4.00 15.56
CA PRO A 156 -19.89 4.54 16.91
C PRO A 156 -18.73 4.11 17.81
N VAL A 157 -18.29 2.85 17.70
CA VAL A 157 -17.15 2.30 18.48
C VAL A 157 -15.88 3.06 18.14
N GLU A 158 -15.61 3.25 16.85
CA GLU A 158 -14.41 3.96 16.38
C GLU A 158 -14.43 5.44 16.76
N ARG A 159 -15.60 6.10 16.71
CA ARG A 159 -15.74 7.49 17.16
C ARG A 159 -15.41 7.65 18.64
N ALA A 160 -15.75 6.66 19.47
CA ALA A 160 -15.38 6.67 20.89
C ALA A 160 -13.87 6.52 21.13
N LEU A 161 -13.08 6.09 20.13
CA LEU A 161 -11.62 5.99 20.22
C LEU A 161 -10.90 7.32 19.91
N ILE A 162 -11.60 8.33 19.39
CA ILE A 162 -11.03 9.60 18.89
C ILE A 162 -11.71 10.82 19.52
N THR A 163 -11.93 10.77 20.83
CA THR A 163 -12.59 11.87 21.55
C THR A 163 -11.68 13.10 21.65
N PRO A 164 -12.23 14.34 21.58
CA PRO A 164 -11.42 15.57 21.57
C PRO A 164 -10.53 15.80 22.80
N ASP A 165 -10.88 15.21 23.94
CA ASP A 165 -10.13 15.32 25.21
C ASP A 165 -8.76 14.62 25.18
N LEU A 166 -8.51 13.78 24.17
CA LEU A 166 -7.23 13.08 23.98
C LEU A 166 -6.11 13.97 23.41
N GLY A 167 -6.45 15.17 22.93
CA GLY A 167 -5.53 16.09 22.27
C GLY A 167 -5.35 15.81 20.77
N ASP A 168 -5.10 16.88 20.01
CA ASP A 168 -5.09 16.90 18.55
C ASP A 168 -4.17 15.85 17.91
N GLU A 169 -2.94 15.71 18.42
CA GLU A 169 -1.97 14.75 17.88
C GLU A 169 -2.47 13.29 18.00
N VAL A 170 -3.02 12.94 19.16
CA VAL A 170 -3.51 11.58 19.44
C VAL A 170 -4.75 11.29 18.60
N VAL A 171 -5.69 12.24 18.52
CA VAL A 171 -6.91 12.15 17.72
C VAL A 171 -6.55 11.94 16.25
N LEU A 172 -5.69 12.79 15.68
CA LEU A 172 -5.32 12.73 14.28
C LEU A 172 -4.60 11.41 13.94
N ARG A 173 -3.65 10.99 14.79
CA ARG A 173 -2.95 9.71 14.61
C ARG A 173 -3.92 8.53 14.60
N ARG A 174 -4.82 8.44 15.60
CA ARG A 174 -5.80 7.35 15.70
C ARG A 174 -6.78 7.35 14.52
N LEU A 175 -7.25 8.53 14.10
CA LEU A 175 -8.08 8.68 12.91
C LEU A 175 -7.36 8.14 11.66
N CYS A 176 -6.11 8.54 11.44
CA CYS A 176 -5.33 8.05 10.29
C CYS A 176 -5.09 6.53 10.35
N THR A 177 -4.89 5.95 11.54
CA THR A 177 -4.80 4.48 11.71
C THR A 177 -6.10 3.79 11.30
N LEU A 178 -7.26 4.27 11.77
CA LEU A 178 -8.56 3.70 11.42
C LEU A 178 -8.83 3.80 9.91
N LEU A 179 -8.56 4.96 9.32
CA LEU A 179 -8.74 5.15 7.88
C LEU A 179 -7.79 4.28 7.06
N ALA A 180 -6.53 4.11 7.49
CA ALA A 180 -5.58 3.22 6.82
C ALA A 180 -6.00 1.74 6.93
N LEU A 181 -6.51 1.28 8.09
CA LEU A 181 -7.05 -0.07 8.29
C LEU A 181 -8.21 -0.35 7.33
N LYS A 182 -9.19 0.55 7.29
CA LYS A 182 -10.35 0.42 6.39
C LYS A 182 -9.93 0.43 4.94
N ALA A 183 -9.07 1.38 4.53
CA ALA A 183 -8.55 1.45 3.18
C ALA A 183 -7.84 0.14 2.78
N ALA A 184 -6.96 -0.37 3.63
CA ALA A 184 -6.24 -1.62 3.39
C ALA A 184 -7.21 -2.79 3.20
N TYR A 185 -8.21 -2.93 4.05
CA TYR A 185 -9.20 -4.01 3.93
C TYR A 185 -10.05 -3.91 2.66
N ILE A 186 -10.66 -2.75 2.40
CA ILE A 186 -11.50 -2.48 1.21
C ILE A 186 -10.73 -2.84 -0.07
N LYS A 187 -9.47 -2.38 -0.13
CA LYS A 187 -8.56 -2.68 -1.24
C LYS A 187 -8.25 -4.18 -1.31
N ALA A 188 -8.06 -4.85 -0.18
CA ALA A 188 -7.72 -6.27 -0.14
C ALA A 188 -8.82 -7.16 -0.70
N ILE A 189 -10.09 -6.87 -0.40
CA ILE A 189 -11.24 -7.60 -0.93
C ILE A 189 -11.69 -7.12 -2.33
N GLY A 190 -11.05 -6.09 -2.87
CA GLY A 190 -11.32 -5.57 -4.23
C GLY A 190 -12.69 -4.91 -4.35
N GLN A 191 -13.14 -4.21 -3.30
CA GLN A 191 -14.37 -3.41 -3.37
C GLN A 191 -14.15 -2.16 -4.23
N PRO A 192 -15.17 -1.74 -5.01
CA PRO A 192 -15.07 -0.58 -5.88
C PRO A 192 -15.07 0.75 -5.11
N ALA A 193 -14.77 1.85 -5.82
CA ALA A 193 -15.00 3.19 -5.31
C ALA A 193 -16.48 3.38 -4.91
N GLY A 194 -16.71 4.07 -3.79
CA GLY A 194 -18.05 4.28 -3.24
C GLY A 194 -18.51 3.20 -2.24
N PHE A 195 -17.70 2.18 -1.94
CA PHE A 195 -17.97 1.29 -0.81
C PHE A 195 -18.15 2.08 0.49
N ASP A 196 -19.17 1.75 1.27
CA ASP A 196 -19.45 2.42 2.54
C ASP A 196 -18.49 1.95 3.65
N TRP A 197 -17.63 2.85 4.11
CA TRP A 197 -16.61 2.59 5.12
C TRP A 197 -17.22 2.32 6.50
N ALA A 198 -18.43 2.82 6.78
CA ALA A 198 -19.12 2.63 8.05
C ALA A 198 -19.59 1.17 8.25
N ARG A 199 -19.59 0.35 7.20
CA ARG A 199 -19.86 -1.09 7.27
C ARG A 199 -18.74 -1.88 7.94
N LEU A 200 -17.54 -1.30 8.00
CA LEU A 200 -16.37 -1.89 8.63
C LEU A 200 -16.19 -1.27 10.02
N GLU A 201 -15.84 -2.09 10.99
CA GLU A 201 -15.54 -1.65 12.35
C GLU A 201 -14.19 -2.24 12.78
N PHE A 202 -13.29 -1.37 13.23
CA PHE A 202 -12.01 -1.75 13.82
C PHE A 202 -11.95 -1.29 15.28
N ASP A 203 -12.04 -2.25 16.21
CA ASP A 203 -11.83 -2.04 17.64
C ASP A 203 -10.36 -2.34 17.96
N ILE A 204 -9.51 -1.33 17.74
CA ILE A 204 -8.05 -1.43 17.89
C ILE A 204 -7.64 -1.93 19.29
N PRO A 205 -8.15 -1.39 20.41
CA PRO A 205 -7.77 -1.86 21.75
C PRO A 205 -8.08 -3.33 22.01
N ARG A 206 -9.13 -3.87 21.38
CA ARG A 206 -9.51 -5.29 21.50
C ARG A 206 -8.96 -6.16 20.38
N GLU A 207 -8.17 -5.59 19.47
CA GLU A 207 -7.66 -6.26 18.27
C GLU A 207 -8.74 -7.01 17.49
N ALA A 208 -9.91 -6.39 17.37
CA ALA A 208 -11.06 -6.97 16.68
C ALA A 208 -11.43 -6.17 15.44
N ALA A 209 -11.81 -6.88 14.38
CA ALA A 209 -12.33 -6.27 13.15
C ALA A 209 -13.63 -6.96 12.72
N ARG A 210 -14.61 -6.16 12.28
CA ARG A 210 -15.91 -6.64 11.80
C ARG A 210 -16.28 -5.98 10.48
N GLY A 211 -16.99 -6.71 9.63
CA GLY A 211 -17.67 -6.19 8.44
C GLY A 211 -19.12 -6.62 8.48
N ASP A 212 -20.04 -5.66 8.39
CA ASP A 212 -21.48 -5.91 8.49
C ASP A 212 -21.85 -6.73 9.76
N GLY A 213 -21.21 -6.42 10.89
CA GLY A 213 -21.38 -7.11 12.16
C GLY A 213 -20.64 -8.45 12.30
N HIS A 214 -20.15 -9.03 11.20
CA HIS A 214 -19.47 -10.32 11.19
C HIS A 214 -17.96 -10.16 11.41
N PRO A 215 -17.31 -11.02 12.23
CA PRO A 215 -15.86 -10.97 12.43
C PRO A 215 -15.08 -11.17 11.12
N LEU A 216 -14.04 -10.38 10.89
CA LEU A 216 -13.16 -10.49 9.72
C LEU A 216 -12.12 -11.60 9.94
N GLN A 217 -12.58 -12.83 10.13
CA GLN A 217 -11.72 -13.98 10.40
C GLN A 217 -10.73 -14.22 9.27
N GLY A 218 -9.52 -14.66 9.64
CA GLY A 218 -8.49 -15.01 8.69
C GLY A 218 -7.70 -13.84 8.13
N TRP A 219 -7.91 -12.63 8.64
CA TRP A 219 -7.19 -11.43 8.21
C TRP A 219 -6.05 -11.09 9.16
N GLU A 220 -4.88 -10.82 8.59
CA GLU A 220 -3.74 -10.25 9.29
C GLU A 220 -3.56 -8.79 8.87
N PHE A 221 -3.58 -7.89 9.85
CA PHE A 221 -3.33 -6.47 9.68
C PHE A 221 -1.97 -6.12 10.25
N ARG A 222 -1.04 -5.65 9.40
CA ARG A 222 0.25 -5.14 9.84
C ARG A 222 0.25 -3.63 9.82
N ILE A 223 0.52 -3.01 10.96
CA ILE A 223 0.43 -1.58 11.17
C ILE A 223 1.83 -1.03 11.44
N PHE A 224 2.23 -0.02 10.68
CA PHE A 224 3.53 0.61 10.80
C PHE A 224 3.50 2.09 10.39
N ARG A 225 4.55 2.82 10.74
CA ARG A 225 4.69 4.24 10.40
C ARG A 225 5.83 4.45 9.41
N ALA A 226 5.72 5.50 8.61
CA ALA A 226 6.80 5.99 7.78
C ALA A 226 6.98 7.50 8.02
N SER A 227 8.21 7.94 8.21
CA SER A 227 8.58 9.36 8.32
C SER A 227 9.48 9.72 7.15
N LEU A 228 9.15 10.79 6.45
CA LEU A 228 9.84 11.25 5.25
C LEU A 228 10.25 12.71 5.43
N GLY A 229 11.50 13.03 5.12
CA GLY A 229 11.90 14.41 4.83
C GLY A 229 11.69 14.67 3.34
N VAL A 230 10.78 15.59 3.00
CA VAL A 230 10.45 15.97 1.62
C VAL A 230 10.95 17.37 1.34
N ALA A 231 11.89 17.49 0.41
CA ALA A 231 12.35 18.76 -0.11
C ALA A 231 11.26 19.37 -1.01
N ARG A 232 10.67 20.48 -0.56
CA ARG A 232 9.72 21.29 -1.32
C ARG A 232 10.33 22.67 -1.50
N ARG A 233 10.84 22.97 -2.69
CA ARG A 233 11.66 24.17 -2.96
C ARG A 233 12.84 24.20 -1.97
N ASP A 234 13.03 25.30 -1.25
CA ASP A 234 14.13 25.49 -0.29
C ASP A 234 13.82 25.01 1.13
N LEU A 235 12.69 24.32 1.35
CA LEU A 235 12.26 23.85 2.67
C LEU A 235 12.21 22.33 2.73
N LEU A 236 12.84 21.77 3.76
CA LEU A 236 12.67 20.37 4.14
C LEU A 236 11.43 20.27 5.05
N VAL A 237 10.40 19.56 4.56
CA VAL A 237 9.16 19.31 5.31
C VAL A 237 9.17 17.88 5.79
N GLU A 238 8.93 17.66 7.08
CA GLU A 238 8.74 16.33 7.62
C GLU A 238 7.28 15.90 7.43
N GLU A 239 7.08 14.72 6.85
CA GLU A 239 5.78 14.12 6.63
C GLU A 239 5.72 12.76 7.32
N HIS A 240 4.68 12.55 8.12
CA HIS A 240 4.44 11.29 8.82
C HIS A 240 3.25 10.57 8.20
N TYR A 241 3.39 9.27 8.00
CA TYR A 241 2.37 8.42 7.41
C TYR A 241 2.03 7.27 8.33
N GLN A 242 0.75 6.94 8.36
CA GLN A 242 0.24 5.71 8.94
C GLN A 242 -0.05 4.72 7.82
N CYS A 243 0.64 3.59 7.86
CA CYS A 243 0.57 2.54 6.84
C CYS A 243 -0.03 1.26 7.45
N VAL A 244 -0.86 0.59 6.65
CA VAL A 244 -1.47 -0.69 7.03
C VAL A 244 -1.48 -1.63 5.84
N CYS A 245 -1.00 -2.85 6.05
CA CYS A 245 -1.20 -3.94 5.10
C CYS A 245 -2.25 -4.91 5.63
N ALA A 246 -3.18 -5.32 4.78
CA ALA A 246 -4.16 -6.37 5.08
C ALA A 246 -3.87 -7.59 4.20
N PHE A 247 -3.66 -8.76 4.82
CA PHE A 247 -3.42 -10.03 4.15
C PHE A 247 -4.43 -11.08 4.59
N PHE A 248 -5.02 -11.81 3.65
CA PHE A 248 -5.84 -12.96 4.01
C PHE A 248 -4.96 -14.20 4.23
N ARG A 249 -4.93 -14.69 5.46
CA ARG A 249 -4.20 -15.89 5.92
C ARG A 249 -5.08 -17.13 6.05
N GLY A 250 -6.40 -16.95 6.22
CA GLY A 250 -7.33 -18.05 6.46
C GLY A 250 -7.20 -18.68 7.85
N THR A 251 -6.69 -17.93 8.83
CA THR A 251 -6.70 -18.26 10.26
C THR A 251 -8.12 -18.16 10.84
N LYS A 252 -8.35 -18.73 12.03
CA LYS A 252 -9.66 -18.65 12.70
C LYS A 252 -9.99 -17.25 13.21
N GLU A 253 -8.96 -16.50 13.59
CA GLU A 253 -9.09 -15.15 14.13
C GLU A 253 -8.46 -14.14 13.19
N SER A 254 -8.82 -12.86 13.38
CA SER A 254 -8.03 -11.74 12.87
C SER A 254 -6.78 -11.56 13.74
N THR A 255 -5.70 -11.04 13.17
CA THR A 255 -4.47 -10.74 13.91
C THR A 255 -4.01 -9.33 13.58
N PHE A 256 -3.59 -8.60 14.60
CA PHE A 256 -3.00 -7.27 14.46
C PHE A 256 -1.53 -7.37 14.84
N VAL A 257 -0.66 -6.85 13.98
CA VAL A 257 0.79 -6.84 14.21
C VAL A 257 1.26 -5.40 14.15
N TRP A 258 1.67 -4.89 15.30
CA TRP A 258 2.18 -3.53 15.46
C TRP A 258 3.70 -3.53 15.33
N HIS A 259 4.22 -2.66 14.48
CA HIS A 259 5.66 -2.50 14.30
C HIS A 259 6.07 -1.09 14.70
N ASP A 260 6.63 -1.00 15.91
CA ASP A 260 7.06 0.27 16.49
C ASP A 260 8.57 0.51 16.35
N SER A 261 9.35 -0.52 16.03
CA SER A 261 10.81 -0.41 15.86
C SER A 261 11.23 -0.46 14.39
N ALA A 262 12.20 0.39 14.01
CA ALA A 262 12.77 0.39 12.68
C ALA A 262 13.40 -0.97 12.31
N LYS A 263 14.05 -1.62 13.29
CA LYS A 263 14.70 -2.92 13.10
C LYS A 263 13.71 -4.02 12.71
N ASP A 264 12.53 -4.04 13.31
CA ASP A 264 11.50 -5.04 12.97
C ASP A 264 10.95 -4.78 11.57
N LEU A 265 10.82 -3.50 11.18
CA LEU A 265 10.38 -3.10 9.85
C LEU A 265 11.37 -3.51 8.75
N GLU A 266 12.67 -3.31 8.96
CA GLU A 266 13.70 -3.63 7.96
C GLU A 266 13.69 -5.09 7.49
N SER A 267 13.12 -6.00 8.30
CA SER A 267 13.02 -7.42 7.93
C SER A 267 11.98 -7.73 6.85
N TRP A 268 11.01 -6.83 6.62
CA TRP A 268 9.90 -7.05 5.67
C TRP A 268 9.42 -5.78 4.94
N VAL A 269 9.94 -4.60 5.29
CA VAL A 269 9.67 -3.32 4.63
C VAL A 269 10.98 -2.76 4.08
N GLN A 270 10.99 -2.49 2.78
CA GLN A 270 12.11 -1.87 2.10
C GLN A 270 11.74 -0.44 1.69
N PHE A 271 12.51 0.52 2.17
CA PHE A 271 12.39 1.92 1.77
C PHE A 271 13.34 2.23 0.62
N ILE A 272 12.81 2.87 -0.40
CA ILE A 272 13.57 3.42 -1.52
C ILE A 272 13.15 4.88 -1.76
N ASN A 273 13.98 5.64 -2.47
CA ASN A 273 13.67 7.02 -2.86
C ASN A 273 13.60 7.20 -4.38
N ILE A 274 13.13 8.36 -4.81
CA ILE A 274 12.98 8.72 -6.23
C ILE A 274 14.29 8.56 -7.00
N ASP A 275 15.43 8.97 -6.44
CA ASP A 275 16.74 8.87 -7.10
C ASP A 275 17.14 7.42 -7.37
N GLN A 276 16.91 6.54 -6.39
CA GLN A 276 17.17 5.11 -6.54
C GLN A 276 16.29 4.48 -7.63
N MET A 277 15.02 4.88 -7.73
CA MET A 277 14.11 4.41 -8.78
C MET A 277 14.51 4.94 -10.16
N VAL A 278 14.84 6.22 -10.28
CA VAL A 278 15.26 6.83 -11.55
C VAL A 278 16.55 6.17 -12.07
N LYS A 279 17.52 5.92 -11.18
CA LYS A 279 18.80 5.28 -11.54
C LYS A 279 18.65 3.87 -12.13
N VAL A 280 17.58 3.16 -11.81
CA VAL A 280 17.36 1.78 -12.27
C VAL A 280 16.51 1.68 -13.54
N ILE A 281 15.90 2.78 -14.01
CA ILE A 281 15.08 2.84 -15.24
C ILE A 281 15.70 2.06 -16.41
N PRO A 282 16.99 2.26 -16.79
CA PRO A 282 17.56 1.58 -17.97
C PRO A 282 17.63 0.05 -17.85
N LYS A 283 17.44 -0.48 -16.62
CA LYS A 283 17.50 -1.91 -16.31
C LYS A 283 16.12 -2.55 -16.18
N LEU A 284 15.04 -1.76 -16.20
CA LEU A 284 13.67 -2.26 -16.02
C LEU A 284 13.02 -2.73 -17.32
N THR A 285 13.52 -2.27 -18.47
CA THR A 285 13.07 -2.68 -19.81
C THR A 285 13.84 -3.90 -20.35
N ALA A 286 14.81 -4.41 -19.60
CA ALA A 286 15.72 -5.49 -19.99
C ALA A 286 15.25 -6.90 -19.57
#